data_AF-D2HSN0-F1
#
_entry.id   AF-D2HSN0-F1
#
_cell.length_a   1.000
_cell.length_b   1.000
_cell.length_c   1.000
_cell.angle_alpha   90.00
_cell.angle_beta   90.00
_cell.angle_gamma   90.00
#
_symmetry.space_group_name_H-M   'P 1'
#
loop_
_entity.id
_entity.type
_entity.pdbx_description
1 polymer ?
#
loop_
_entity_poly.entity_id
_entity_poly.type
_entity_poly.pdbx_seq_one_letter_code
_entity_poly.pdbx_strand_id
1 'polypeptide(L)' 'RSVIERDMCTYCRKALGTETKMILDELQICCHSTCFKCEICKQPLENLQAGDSIWIYRQTIHCEPCYSKVMGK' A
#
# COMPACT_ATOMS: atom_id res chain seq x y z
N ARG A 1 7.11 9.32 23.48
CA ARG A 1 6.27 8.68 22.45
C ARG A 1 7.20 8.41 21.27
N SER A 2 7.65 7.17 21.10
CA SER A 2 8.73 6.82 20.15
C SER A 2 8.30 7.12 18.71
N VAL A 3 8.94 8.11 18.10
CA VAL A 3 8.62 8.63 16.74
C VAL A 3 9.11 7.69 15.64
N ILE A 4 9.92 6.69 15.98
CA ILE A 4 10.79 5.96 15.03
C ILE A 4 10.03 4.93 14.17
N GLU A 5 8.89 4.37 14.61
CA GLU A 5 8.17 3.35 13.84
C GLU A 5 7.26 3.92 12.73
N ARG A 6 6.82 5.18 12.84
CA ARG A 6 5.98 5.81 11.81
C ARG A 6 6.76 6.33 10.60
N ASP A 7 8.08 6.22 10.64
CA ASP A 7 8.97 6.64 9.56
C ASP A 7 9.61 5.45 8.83
N MET A 8 9.15 4.21 9.06
CA MET A 8 9.58 3.04 8.30
C MET A 8 8.50 2.55 7.36
N CYS A 9 8.88 2.26 6.11
CA CYS A 9 7.97 1.68 5.14
C CYS A 9 7.56 0.26 5.55
N THR A 10 6.25 0.02 5.66
CA THR A 10 5.68 -1.29 6.01
C THR A 10 6.19 -2.41 5.07
N TYR A 11 6.43 -2.09 3.79
CA TYR A 11 6.80 -3.08 2.77
C TYR A 11 8.30 -3.27 2.60
N CYS A 12 9.07 -2.21 2.34
CA CYS A 12 10.51 -2.35 2.06
C CYS A 12 11.39 -2.22 3.31
N ARG A 13 10.80 -1.86 4.47
CA ARG A 13 11.48 -1.65 5.76
C ARG A 13 12.60 -0.61 5.75
N LYS A 14 12.64 0.24 4.71
CA LYS A 14 13.53 1.41 4.65
C LYS A 14 12.83 2.64 5.25
N ALA A 15 13.62 3.62 5.67
CA ALA A 15 13.09 4.90 6.13
C ALA A 15 12.27 5.60 5.03
N LEU A 16 11.13 6.18 5.42
CA LEU A 16 10.25 6.98 4.56
C LEU A 16 10.84 8.38 4.32
N GLY A 17 11.61 8.90 5.28
CA GLY A 17 12.24 10.21 5.18
C GLY A 17 11.22 11.32 4.84
N THR A 18 11.57 12.16 3.88
CA THR A 18 10.71 13.24 3.35
C THR A 18 9.98 12.86 2.06
N GLU A 19 10.02 11.59 1.66
CA GLU A 19 9.37 11.12 0.42
C GLU A 19 7.84 11.13 0.57
N THR A 20 7.14 11.26 -0.56
CA THR A 20 5.68 11.07 -0.60
C THR A 20 5.35 9.68 -0.07
N LYS A 21 4.50 9.64 0.95
CA LYS A 21 4.09 8.41 1.62
C LYS A 21 2.60 8.18 1.52
N MET A 22 2.23 6.92 1.40
CA MET A 22 0.87 6.45 1.48
C MET A 22 0.59 6.01 2.92
N ILE A 23 -0.50 6.49 3.49
CA ILE A 23 -0.91 6.20 4.86
C ILE A 23 -2.33 5.62 4.82
N LEU A 24 -2.47 4.37 5.26
CA LEU A 24 -3.78 3.75 5.52
C LEU A 24 -3.83 3.41 7.01
N ASP A 25 -4.35 4.38 7.79
CA ASP A 25 -4.29 4.35 9.25
C ASP A 25 -5.01 3.14 9.84
N GLU A 26 -6.21 2.82 9.35
CA GLU A 26 -7.01 1.68 9.82
C GLU A 26 -6.32 0.32 9.59
N LEU A 27 -5.42 0.25 8.60
CA LEU A 27 -4.68 -0.96 8.25
C LEU A 27 -3.28 -0.99 8.85
N GLN A 28 -2.88 0.08 9.55
CA GLN A 28 -1.52 0.28 10.05
C GLN A 28 -0.46 0.17 8.93
N ILE A 29 -0.80 0.63 7.72
CA ILE A 29 0.12 0.66 6.58
C ILE A 29 0.62 2.08 6.40
N CYS A 30 1.95 2.23 6.41
CA CYS A 30 2.64 3.46 6.06
C CYS A 30 3.81 3.09 5.14
N CYS A 31 3.75 3.46 3.86
CA CYS A 31 4.74 3.04 2.87
C CYS A 31 5.10 4.16 1.90
N HIS A 32 6.21 4.00 1.18
CA HIS A 32 6.53 4.88 0.05
C HIS A 32 5.42 4.80 -1.00
N SER A 33 5.16 5.89 -1.71
CA SER A 33 4.27 5.87 -2.89
C SER A 33 4.69 4.79 -3.90
N THR A 34 6.00 4.63 -4.12
CA THR A 34 6.56 3.59 -5.01
C THR A 34 6.42 2.16 -4.48
N CYS A 35 6.25 2.00 -3.16
CA CYS A 35 5.97 0.70 -2.54
C CYS A 35 4.47 0.37 -2.53
N PHE A 36 3.62 1.35 -2.80
CA PHE A 36 2.18 1.18 -2.86
C PHE A 36 1.78 0.57 -4.22
N LYS A 37 1.74 -0.75 -4.27
CA LYS A 37 1.55 -1.52 -5.50
C LYS A 37 0.76 -2.80 -5.26
N CYS A 38 0.17 -3.33 -6.32
CA CYS A 38 -0.55 -4.60 -6.25
C CYS A 38 0.40 -5.74 -5.88
N GLU A 39 0.02 -6.58 -4.91
CA GLU A 39 0.85 -7.69 -4.45
C GLU A 39 1.01 -8.79 -5.52
N ILE A 40 0.09 -8.87 -6.49
CA ILE A 40 0.11 -9.91 -7.54
C ILE A 40 0.88 -9.43 -8.77
N CYS A 41 0.38 -8.40 -9.46
CA CYS A 41 1.01 -7.93 -10.69
C CYS A 41 2.19 -6.98 -10.46
N LYS A 42 2.44 -6.57 -9.21
CA LYS A 42 3.49 -5.60 -8.82
C LYS A 42 3.39 -4.23 -9.51
N GLN A 43 2.29 -3.95 -10.21
CA GLN A 43 2.05 -2.64 -10.81
C GLN A 43 1.83 -1.59 -9.71
N PRO A 44 2.50 -0.43 -9.80
CA PRO A 44 2.25 0.69 -8.91
C PRO A 44 0.78 1.10 -8.92
N LEU A 45 0.26 1.39 -7.73
CA LEU A 45 -1.06 1.96 -7.52
C LEU A 45 -0.93 3.46 -7.17
N GLU A 46 0.14 4.09 -7.65
CA GLU A 46 0.47 5.49 -7.37
C GLU A 46 -0.39 6.48 -8.17
N ASN A 47 -1.01 6.03 -9.27
CA ASN A 47 -1.86 6.87 -10.13
C ASN A 47 -3.34 6.87 -9.71
N LEU A 48 -3.65 6.44 -8.49
CA LEU A 48 -5.02 6.50 -7.98
C LEU A 48 -5.43 7.96 -7.76
N GLN A 49 -6.56 8.32 -8.33
CA GLN A 49 -7.21 9.59 -8.12
C GLN A 49 -8.17 9.51 -6.93
N ALA A 50 -8.58 10.68 -6.43
CA ALA A 50 -9.63 10.74 -5.42
C ALA A 50 -10.90 10.08 -5.97
N GLY A 51 -11.38 9.05 -5.29
CA GLY A 51 -12.53 8.24 -5.71
C GLY A 51 -12.16 6.87 -6.29
N ASP A 52 -10.89 6.63 -6.63
CA ASP A 52 -10.46 5.30 -7.03
C ASP A 52 -10.44 4.32 -5.86
N SER A 53 -10.72 3.06 -6.17
CA SER A 53 -10.83 1.99 -5.17
C SER A 53 -9.62 1.07 -5.19
N ILE A 54 -9.21 0.62 -4.00
CA ILE A 54 -8.23 -0.43 -3.80
C ILE A 54 -8.86 -1.60 -3.03
N TRP A 55 -8.30 -2.79 -3.20
CA TRP A 55 -8.75 -3.96 -2.47
C TRP A 55 -7.67 -4.44 -1.51
N ILE A 56 -8.08 -4.75 -0.28
CA ILE A 56 -7.18 -5.26 0.75
C ILE A 56 -7.55 -6.70 1.06
N TYR A 57 -6.56 -7.58 0.96
CA TYR A 57 -6.72 -8.99 1.29
C TYR A 57 -5.47 -9.49 2.00
N ARG A 58 -5.65 -10.12 3.17
CA ARG A 58 -4.55 -10.64 4.00
C ARG A 58 -3.42 -9.62 4.22
N GLN A 59 -3.77 -8.39 4.62
CA GLN A 59 -2.84 -7.26 4.86
C GLN A 59 -2.05 -6.78 3.62
N THR A 60 -2.44 -7.21 2.41
CA THR A 60 -1.79 -6.82 1.15
C THR A 60 -2.77 -6.11 0.23
N ILE A 61 -2.25 -5.22 -0.60
CA ILE A 61 -3.06 -4.39 -1.51
C ILE A 61 -3.12 -5.07 -2.87
N HIS A 62 -4.29 -5.03 -3.50
CA HIS A 62 -4.55 -5.62 -4.80
C HIS A 62 -5.25 -4.60 -5.70
N CYS A 63 -4.88 -4.59 -6.99
CA CYS A 63 -5.73 -3.98 -8.00
C CYS A 63 -6.99 -4.84 -8.20
N GLU A 64 -8.08 -4.22 -8.64
CA GLU A 64 -9.37 -4.90 -8.85
C GLU A 64 -9.26 -6.17 -9.71
N PRO A 65 -8.54 -6.18 -10.86
CA PRO A 65 -8.38 -7.39 -11.66
C PRO A 65 -7.67 -8.54 -10.92
N CYS A 66 -6.70 -8.22 -10.05
CA CYS A 66 -5.97 -9.23 -9.29
C CYS A 66 -6.77 -9.71 -8.08
N TYR A 67 -7.50 -8.81 -7.41
CA TYR A 67 -8.38 -9.16 -6.31
C TYR A 67 -9.47 -10.13 -6.76
N SER A 68 -10.12 -9.88 -7.91
CA SER A 68 -11.14 -10.76 -8.47
C SER A 68 -10.64 -12.18 -8.72
N LYS A 69 -9.38 -12.34 -9.16
CA LYS A 69 -8.73 -13.66 -9.34
C LYS A 69 -8.52 -14.39 -8.01
N VAL A 70 -8.17 -13.68 -6.94
CA VAL A 70 -7.96 -14.27 -5.61
C VAL A 70 -9.28 -14.68 -4.96
N MET A 71 -10.32 -13.88 -5.17
CA MET A 71 -11.64 -14.10 -4.57
C MET A 71 -12.48 -15.14 -5.31
N GLY A 72 -12.00 -15.69 -6.43
CA GLY A 72 -12.69 -16.75 -7.17
C GLY A 72 -14.03 -16.27 -7.76
N LYS A 73 -14.05 -15.07 -8.34
CA LYS A 73 -15.15 -14.66 -9.22
C LYS A 73 -14.95 -15.19 -10.63
#